data_AF-A0A1H6I7Z4-F1
#
_entry.id   AF-A0A1H6I7Z4-F1
#
_cell.length_a   1.000
_cell.length_b   1.000
_cell.length_c   1.000
_cell.angle_alpha   90.00
_cell.angle_beta   90.00
_cell.angle_gamma   90.00
#
_symmetry.space_group_name_H-M   'P 1'
#
loop_
_entity.id
_entity.type
_entity.pdbx_description
1 polymer ?
#
loop_
_entity_poly.entity_id
_entity_poly.type
_entity_poly.pdbx_seq_one_letter_code
_entity_poly.pdbx_strand_id
1 'polypeptide(L)'
;MSYLNGNGIEPRRSTNVTVRALPLAQARAGESVRIVALRGGGREMDELAVAGLAPGRLCIVLGQLPGGATLIGFDERRLAIGGTAAAEIWVRLVAS
;
A
#
# COMPACT_ATOMS: atom_id res chain seq x y z
N MET A 1 -38.50 24.38 26.20
CA MET A 1 -38.15 22.95 26.15
C MET A 1 -37.00 22.80 25.17
N SER A 2 -35.81 22.57 25.69
CA SER A 2 -34.57 22.42 24.93
C SER A 2 -34.36 20.94 24.62
N TYR A 3 -34.02 20.61 23.38
CA TYR A 3 -33.41 19.32 23.04
C TYR A 3 -32.01 19.60 22.48
N LEU A 4 -31.01 19.11 23.22
CA LEU A 4 -29.60 19.04 22.82
C LEU A 4 -29.31 17.70 22.14
N ASN A 5 -28.29 17.73 21.28
CA ASN A 5 -27.38 16.65 20.90
C ASN A 5 -27.86 15.57 19.92
N GLY A 6 -27.42 15.71 18.67
CA GLY A 6 -27.22 14.60 17.75
C GLY A 6 -25.81 14.69 17.14
N ASN A 7 -24.94 13.76 17.54
CA ASN A 7 -23.65 13.47 16.89
C ASN A 7 -23.84 13.34 15.38
N GLY A 8 -23.48 14.37 14.61
CA GLY A 8 -23.33 14.26 13.17
C GLY A 8 -21.92 13.83 12.87
N ILE A 9 -21.72 12.55 12.55
CA ILE A 9 -20.51 12.06 11.89
C ILE A 9 -20.40 12.88 10.59
N GLU A 10 -19.60 13.94 10.59
CA GLU A 10 -19.29 14.64 9.36
C GLU A 10 -18.67 13.59 8.43
N PRO A 11 -19.23 13.37 7.21
CA PRO A 11 -18.54 12.54 6.25
C PRO A 11 -17.19 13.21 6.02
N ARG A 12 -16.11 12.57 6.51
CA ARG A 12 -14.73 12.98 6.23
C ARG A 12 -14.71 13.29 4.75
N ARG A 13 -14.56 14.57 4.40
CA ARG A 13 -14.46 14.99 3.00
C ARG A 13 -13.38 14.12 2.38
N SER A 14 -13.80 13.18 1.55
CA SER A 14 -12.91 12.46 0.65
C SER A 14 -12.40 13.53 -0.31
N THR A 15 -11.31 14.20 0.07
CA THR A 15 -10.58 14.99 -0.90
C THR A 15 -10.17 14.00 -1.97
N ASN A 16 -10.71 14.16 -3.18
CA ASN A 16 -10.23 13.45 -4.36
C ASN A 16 -8.81 13.95 -4.63
N VAL A 17 -7.86 13.43 -3.86
CA VAL A 17 -6.45 13.63 -4.09
C VAL A 17 -6.12 12.68 -5.24
N THR A 18 -5.85 13.24 -6.41
CA THR A 18 -5.23 12.49 -7.50
C THR A 18 -3.84 12.09 -7.06
N VAL A 19 -3.74 10.92 -6.42
CA VAL A 19 -2.48 10.34 -6.02
C VAL A 19 -1.82 9.78 -7.28
N ARG A 20 -0.63 10.27 -7.61
CA ARG A 20 0.24 9.59 -8.60
C ARG A 20 0.65 8.25 -8.02
N ALA A 21 -0.13 7.23 -8.33
CA ALA A 21 0.11 5.86 -7.93
C ALA A 21 0.73 5.07 -9.09
N LEU A 22 1.57 4.10 -8.75
CA LEU A 22 2.22 3.19 -9.68
C LEU A 22 2.18 1.76 -9.13
N PRO A 23 2.31 0.73 -9.97
CA PRO A 23 2.58 -0.62 -9.51
C PRO A 23 3.85 -0.69 -8.67
N LEU A 24 3.87 -1.49 -7.60
CA LEU A 24 5.04 -1.69 -6.74
C LEU A 24 6.24 -2.22 -7.54
N ALA A 25 5.99 -3.04 -8.56
CA ALA A 25 7.02 -3.53 -9.49
C ALA A 25 7.80 -2.41 -10.21
N GLN A 26 7.25 -1.20 -10.30
CA GLN A 26 7.90 -0.04 -10.92
C GLN A 26 8.63 0.85 -9.92
N ALA A 27 8.48 0.60 -8.62
CA ALA A 27 9.16 1.36 -7.58
C ALA A 27 10.64 0.98 -7.51
N ARG A 28 11.48 1.96 -7.18
CA ARG A 28 12.94 1.85 -7.19
C ARG A 28 13.50 1.62 -5.79
N ALA A 29 14.64 0.97 -5.72
CA ALA A 29 15.37 0.79 -4.47
C ALA A 29 15.61 2.15 -3.80
N GLY A 30 15.38 2.20 -2.48
CA GLY A 30 15.48 3.40 -1.66
C GLY A 30 14.17 4.22 -1.58
N GLU A 31 13.16 3.93 -2.40
CA GLU A 31 11.90 4.68 -2.34
C GLU A 31 11.04 4.25 -1.15
N SER A 32 10.58 5.25 -0.39
CA SER A 32 9.51 5.07 0.60
C SER A 32 8.16 5.13 -0.11
N VAL A 33 7.37 4.07 0.05
CA VAL A 33 6.09 3.90 -0.63
C VAL A 33 4.96 3.61 0.34
N ARG A 34 3.77 4.11 0.06
CA ARG A 34 2.55 3.75 0.79
C ARG A 34 1.63 2.95 -0.10
N ILE A 35 1.20 1.79 0.37
CA ILE A 35 0.21 0.96 -0.33
C ILE A 35 -1.09 1.73 -0.45
N VAL A 36 -1.64 1.80 -1.67
CA VAL A 36 -2.93 2.45 -1.94
C VAL A 36 -4.01 1.44 -2.32
N ALA A 37 -3.64 0.32 -2.95
CA ALA A 37 -4.57 -0.75 -3.28
C ALA A 37 -3.83 -2.07 -3.53
N LEU A 38 -4.52 -3.19 -3.31
CA LEU A 38 -4.16 -4.51 -3.85
C LEU A 38 -5.26 -4.85 -4.87
N ARG A 39 -4.90 -5.01 -6.15
CA ARG A 39 -5.86 -5.24 -7.25
C ARG A 39 -5.92 -6.69 -7.74
N GLY A 40 -4.97 -7.50 -7.31
CA GLY A 40 -4.98 -8.94 -7.53
C GLY A 40 -5.94 -9.65 -6.58
N GLY A 41 -6.24 -10.89 -6.89
CA GLY A 41 -6.98 -11.79 -6.01
C GLY A 41 -6.29 -13.14 -5.88
N GLY A 42 -6.89 -14.01 -5.06
CA GLY A 42 -6.39 -15.35 -4.83
C GLY A 42 -5.38 -15.43 -3.69
N ARG A 43 -4.89 -16.66 -3.47
CA ARG A 43 -4.17 -17.04 -2.26
C ARG A 43 -2.94 -16.18 -1.96
N GLU A 44 -2.18 -15.79 -2.98
CA GLU A 44 -0.98 -14.97 -2.79
C GLU A 44 -1.33 -13.57 -2.23
N MET A 45 -2.38 -12.93 -2.74
CA MET A 45 -2.83 -11.62 -2.22
C MET A 45 -3.42 -11.72 -0.82
N ASP A 46 -4.15 -12.80 -0.53
CA ASP A 46 -4.66 -13.08 0.82
C ASP A 46 -3.52 -13.27 1.82
N GLU A 47 -2.48 -14.00 1.43
CA GLU A 47 -1.27 -14.20 2.25
C GLU A 47 -0.51 -12.89 2.47
N LEU A 48 -0.40 -12.03 1.46
CA LEU A 48 0.21 -10.69 1.62
C LEU A 48 -0.62 -9.80 2.56
N ALA A 49 -1.95 -9.84 2.46
CA ALA A 49 -2.84 -9.11 3.36
C ALA A 49 -2.67 -9.59 4.81
N VAL A 50 -2.61 -10.91 5.04
CA VAL A 50 -2.32 -11.51 6.35
C VAL A 50 -0.91 -11.15 6.85
N ALA A 51 0.07 -11.06 5.95
CA ALA A 51 1.43 -10.60 6.27
C ALA A 51 1.50 -9.10 6.62
N GLY A 52 0.40 -8.36 6.48
CA GLY A 52 0.28 -6.95 6.87
C GLY A 52 0.36 -5.96 5.70
N LEU A 53 0.45 -6.43 4.45
CA LEU A 53 0.33 -5.55 3.28
C LEU A 53 -1.14 -5.19 3.05
N ALA A 54 -1.52 -4.02 3.56
CA ALA A 54 -2.86 -3.46 3.40
C ALA A 54 -2.76 -1.99 2.95
N PRO A 55 -3.81 -1.43 2.33
CA PRO A 55 -3.85 0.01 2.01
C PRO A 55 -3.54 0.87 3.24
N GLY A 56 -2.72 1.90 3.04
CA GLY A 56 -2.21 2.77 4.10
C GLY A 56 -0.86 2.33 4.67
N ARG A 57 -0.43 1.08 4.46
CA ARG A 57 0.85 0.56 4.94
C ARG A 57 2.03 1.31 4.30
N LEU A 58 2.99 1.72 5.13
CA LEU A 58 4.26 2.29 4.69
C LEU A 58 5.30 1.18 4.53
N CYS A 59 6.03 1.21 3.43
CA CYS A 59 7.12 0.28 3.13
C CYS A 59 8.30 1.05 2.55
N ILE A 60 9.49 0.46 2.62
CA ILE A 60 10.68 0.92 1.89
C ILE A 60 11.02 -0.14 0.85
N VAL A 61 11.23 0.27 -0.40
CA VAL A 61 11.70 -0.62 -1.44
C VAL A 61 13.19 -0.85 -1.25
N LEU A 62 13.59 -2.08 -0.93
CA LEU A 62 14.98 -2.43 -0.66
C LEU A 62 15.74 -2.80 -1.94
N GLY A 63 15.03 -3.31 -2.95
CA GLY A 63 15.63 -3.66 -4.23
C GLY A 63 14.71 -4.50 -5.11
N GLN A 64 15.20 -4.81 -6.31
CA GLN A 64 14.61 -5.78 -7.21
C GLN A 64 15.50 -7.04 -7.20
N LEU A 65 14.87 -8.21 -7.13
CA LEU A 65 15.52 -9.52 -7.13
C LEU A 65 15.52 -10.11 -8.54
N PRO A 66 16.44 -11.07 -8.84
CA PRO A 66 16.36 -11.86 -10.05
C PRO A 66 14.97 -12.49 -10.22
N GLY A 67 14.44 -12.47 -11.44
CA GLY A 67 13.08 -12.94 -11.72
C GLY A 67 11.97 -11.91 -11.51
N GLY A 68 12.32 -10.65 -11.24
CA GLY A 68 11.37 -9.52 -11.21
C GLY A 68 10.61 -9.36 -9.90
N ALA A 69 10.98 -10.09 -8.86
CA ALA A 69 10.41 -9.92 -7.54
C ALA A 69 10.92 -8.63 -6.88
N THR A 70 10.05 -7.91 -6.18
CA THR A 70 10.41 -6.70 -5.44
C THR A 70 10.63 -7.03 -3.97
N LEU A 71 11.79 -6.67 -3.42
CA LEU A 71 12.09 -6.81 -2.00
C LEU A 71 11.70 -5.52 -1.28
N ILE A 72 10.82 -5.63 -0.30
CA ILE A 72 10.39 -4.50 0.53
C ILE A 72 10.72 -4.73 2.01
N GLY A 73 10.87 -3.63 2.74
CA GLY A 73 10.99 -3.59 4.19
C GLY A 73 9.78 -2.90 4.83
N PHE A 74 9.23 -3.49 5.88
CA PHE A 74 8.21 -2.90 6.75
C PHE A 74 8.20 -3.64 8.09
N ASP A 75 7.81 -2.97 9.19
CA ASP A 75 7.75 -3.56 10.55
C ASP A 75 9.01 -4.36 10.93
N GLU A 76 10.20 -3.84 10.62
CA GLU A 76 11.50 -4.50 10.86
C GLU A 76 11.70 -5.85 10.14
N ARG A 77 10.79 -6.19 9.22
CA ARG A 77 10.83 -7.40 8.40
C ARG A 77 11.15 -7.07 6.96
N ARG A 78 11.59 -8.09 6.23
CA ARG A 78 11.81 -8.03 4.78
C ARG A 78 10.93 -9.06 4.11
N LEU A 79 10.28 -8.66 3.02
CA LEU A 79 9.40 -9.53 2.25
C LEU A 79 9.71 -9.40 0.77
N ALA A 80 9.97 -10.54 0.13
CA ALA A 80 10.06 -10.64 -1.32
C ALA A 80 8.67 -10.87 -1.89
N ILE A 81 8.26 -10.03 -2.84
CA ILE A 81 6.97 -10.12 -3.52
C ILE A 81 7.22 -10.49 -4.96
N GLY A 82 6.61 -11.56 -5.45
CA GLY A 82 6.75 -12.01 -6.83
C GLY A 82 6.39 -10.90 -7.82
N GLY A 83 7.02 -10.89 -9.00
CA GLY A 83 6.83 -9.79 -9.97
C GLY A 83 5.38 -9.58 -10.41
N THR A 84 4.63 -10.68 -10.58
CA THR A 84 3.19 -10.62 -10.88
C THR A 84 2.40 -10.01 -9.73
N ALA A 85 2.64 -10.43 -8.50
CA ALA A 85 2.01 -9.84 -7.32
C ALA A 85 2.37 -8.35 -7.16
N ALA A 86 3.64 -7.98 -7.37
CA ALA A 86 4.09 -6.60 -7.29
C ALA A 86 3.48 -5.70 -8.39
N ALA A 87 3.09 -6.26 -9.54
CA ALA A 87 2.36 -5.53 -10.59
C ALA A 87 0.91 -5.20 -10.17
N GLU A 88 0.32 -6.00 -9.29
CA GLU A 88 -1.06 -5.84 -8.80
C GLU A 88 -1.17 -5.00 -7.53
N ILE A 89 -0.05 -4.73 -6.85
CA ILE A 89 0.00 -3.87 -5.67
C ILE A 89 0.29 -2.45 -6.14
N TRP A 90 -0.64 -1.54 -5.86
CA TRP A 90 -0.48 -0.14 -6.21
C TRP A 90 0.02 0.64 -5.01
N VAL A 91 1.00 1.49 -5.26
CA VAL A 91 1.64 2.31 -4.25
C VAL A 91 1.72 3.75 -4.70
N ARG A 92 1.90 4.65 -3.73
CA ARG A 92 2.32 6.03 -3.98
C ARG A 92 3.65 6.30 -3.32
N LEU A 93 4.44 7.16 -3.92
CA LEU A 93 5.65 7.66 -3.28
C LEU A 93 5.29 8.50 -2.04
N VAL A 94 6.17 8.43 -1.05
CA VAL A 94 6.15 9.27 0.15
C VAL A 94 7.41 10.11 0.08
N ALA A 95 7.25 11.43 0.00
CA ALA A 95 8.38 12.34 0.11
C ALA A 95 9.07 12.06 1.45
N SER A 96 10.35 11.70 1.37
CA SER A 96 11.21 11.43 2.52
C SER A 96 11.86 12.73 2.99
#